data_AF-A0A3G3C3E6-F1
#
_entry.id   AF-A0A3G3C3E6-F1
#
_cell.length_a   1.000
_cell.length_b   1.000
_cell.length_c   1.000
_cell.angle_alpha   90.00
_cell.angle_beta   90.00
_cell.angle_gamma   90.00
#
_symmetry.space_group_name_H-M   'P 1'
#
loop_
_entity.id
_entity.type
_entity.pdbx_description
1 polymer ?
#
loop_
_entity_poly.entity_id
_entity_poly.type
_entity_poly.pdbx_seq_one_letter_code
_entity_poly.pdbx_strand_id
1 'polypeptide(L)'
;ALMCYVSVGAPVEGIVDFLFQRQMESLEEYDPLTSPHATKIFLNGVWVGIHRNPAHLVAAVQSLRRKQVIAHEVSLVRDIRDREFKILTDQGRVLRPLFVVENDV
;
A
#
# COMPACT_ATOMS: atom_id res chain seq x y z
N ALA A 1 -10.54 -15.18 19.08
CA ALA A 1 -11.02 -13.85 19.50
C ALA A 1 -12.33 -13.53 18.76
N LEU A 2 -13.29 -12.84 19.40
CA LEU A 2 -14.66 -12.66 18.90
C LEU A 2 -14.80 -11.85 17.59
N MET A 3 -13.92 -10.88 17.34
CA MET A 3 -13.98 -9.97 16.18
C MET A 3 -12.89 -10.26 15.13
N CYS A 4 -12.39 -11.49 15.09
CA CYS A 4 -11.39 -11.91 14.12
C CYS A 4 -12.02 -12.09 12.73
N TYR A 5 -11.40 -11.54 11.70
CA TYR A 5 -11.73 -11.80 10.30
C TYR A 5 -10.51 -12.41 9.61
N VAL A 6 -10.71 -13.40 8.74
CA VAL A 6 -9.64 -14.01 7.93
C VAL A 6 -9.86 -13.57 6.50
N SER A 7 -8.84 -12.97 5.87
CA SER A 7 -8.97 -12.49 4.49
C SER A 7 -9.28 -13.63 3.52
N VAL A 8 -10.15 -13.35 2.56
CA VAL A 8 -10.50 -14.29 1.48
C VAL A 8 -9.71 -14.06 0.21
N GLY A 9 -8.98 -12.94 0.14
CA GLY A 9 -8.24 -12.52 -1.03
C GLY A 9 -9.03 -11.51 -1.85
N ALA A 10 -8.32 -10.53 -2.38
CA ALA A 10 -8.90 -9.50 -3.23
C ALA A 10 -8.16 -9.42 -4.57
N PRO A 11 -8.89 -9.19 -5.68
CA PRO A 11 -8.26 -8.95 -6.96
C PRO A 11 -7.37 -7.70 -6.89
N VAL A 12 -6.23 -7.77 -7.57
CA VAL A 12 -5.22 -6.70 -7.65
C VAL A 12 -5.34 -5.87 -8.92
N GLU A 13 -6.40 -6.08 -9.70
CA GLU A 13 -6.58 -5.42 -10.98
C GLU A 13 -6.63 -3.89 -10.83
N GLY A 14 -5.87 -3.20 -11.68
CA GLY A 14 -5.80 -1.75 -11.73
C GLY A 14 -5.08 -1.07 -10.56
N ILE A 15 -4.62 -1.80 -9.52
CA ILE A 15 -3.91 -1.15 -8.42
C ILE A 15 -2.56 -0.59 -8.87
N VAL A 16 -1.83 -1.32 -9.72
CA VAL A 16 -0.53 -0.89 -10.24
C VAL A 16 -0.69 0.35 -11.12
N ASP A 17 -1.68 0.37 -12.00
CA ASP A 17 -2.01 1.53 -12.83
C ASP A 17 -2.37 2.75 -11.99
N PHE A 18 -3.15 2.56 -10.92
CA PHE A 18 -3.44 3.63 -9.97
C PHE A 18 -2.17 4.16 -9.29
N LEU A 19 -1.24 3.29 -8.90
CA LEU A 19 0.03 3.72 -8.30
C LEU A 19 0.86 4.55 -9.30
N PHE A 20 0.92 4.14 -10.56
CA PHE A 20 1.56 4.91 -11.63
C PHE A 20 0.91 6.28 -11.84
N GLN A 21 -0.43 6.34 -11.89
CA GLN A 21 -1.18 7.61 -11.95
C GLN A 21 -0.90 8.53 -10.75
N ARG A 22 -0.46 7.95 -9.62
CA ARG A 22 -0.05 8.67 -8.41
C ARG A 22 1.45 8.90 -8.32
N GLN A 23 2.16 8.91 -9.45
CA GLN A 23 3.60 9.21 -9.55
C GLN A 23 4.51 8.15 -8.92
N MET A 24 4.07 6.89 -8.91
CA MET A 24 5.02 5.78 -8.76
C MET A 24 5.86 5.66 -10.05
N GLU A 25 7.16 5.51 -9.89
CA GLU A 25 8.11 5.27 -10.98
C GLU A 25 8.34 3.75 -11.10
N SER A 26 8.46 3.25 -12.33
CA SER A 26 8.69 1.83 -12.59
C SER A 26 10.06 1.41 -12.05
N LEU A 27 10.19 0.15 -11.62
CA LEU A 27 11.48 -0.40 -11.22
C LEU A 27 12.52 -0.33 -12.36
N GLU A 28 12.08 -0.44 -13.61
CA GLU A 28 12.95 -0.39 -14.80
C GLU A 28 13.58 1.00 -15.01
N GLU A 29 12.92 2.06 -14.54
CA GLU A 29 13.36 3.45 -14.66
C GLU A 29 14.15 3.92 -13.42
N TYR A 30 14.26 3.06 -12.40
CA TYR A 30 14.87 3.43 -11.13
C TYR A 30 16.40 3.45 -11.21
N ASP A 31 16.99 4.62 -10.99
CA ASP A 31 18.42 4.78 -10.74
C ASP A 31 18.68 5.11 -9.25
N PRO A 32 19.34 4.22 -8.49
CA PRO A 32 19.69 4.44 -7.09
C PRO A 32 20.55 5.68 -6.84
N LEU A 33 21.36 6.10 -7.81
CA LEU A 33 22.24 7.26 -7.67
C LEU A 33 21.45 8.57 -7.72
N THR A 34 20.40 8.63 -8.55
CA THR A 34 19.55 9.83 -8.67
C THR A 34 18.52 9.90 -7.55
N SER A 35 18.05 8.75 -7.06
CA SER A 35 16.95 8.66 -6.10
C SER A 35 17.29 7.76 -4.89
N PRO A 36 18.34 8.08 -4.10
CA PRO A 36 18.82 7.23 -3.00
C PRO A 36 17.84 7.15 -1.82
N HIS A 37 16.89 8.08 -1.74
CA HIS A 37 15.90 8.17 -0.68
C HIS A 37 14.49 7.73 -1.10
N ALA A 38 14.33 7.19 -2.31
CA ALA A 38 13.05 6.70 -2.77
C ALA A 38 12.55 5.53 -1.90
N THR A 39 11.23 5.43 -1.76
CA THR A 39 10.57 4.33 -1.06
C THR A 39 10.17 3.25 -2.05
N LYS A 40 10.57 2.01 -1.78
CA LYS A 40 10.23 0.82 -2.56
C LYS A 40 8.75 0.48 -2.37
N ILE A 41 8.05 0.18 -3.46
CA ILE A 41 6.64 -0.17 -3.44
C ILE A 41 6.50 -1.67 -3.75
N PHE A 42 5.89 -2.41 -2.84
CA PHE A 42 5.68 -3.85 -2.95
C PHE A 42 4.20 -4.18 -3.06
N LEU A 43 3.86 -5.10 -3.97
CA LEU A 43 2.54 -5.70 -4.08
C LEU A 43 2.67 -7.22 -3.93
N ASN A 44 2.10 -7.79 -2.87
CA ASN A 44 2.21 -9.21 -2.55
C ASN A 44 3.66 -9.75 -2.59
N GLY A 45 4.61 -8.94 -2.13
CA GLY A 45 6.05 -9.27 -2.11
C GLY A 45 6.81 -8.95 -3.40
N VAL A 46 6.11 -8.64 -4.50
CA VAL A 46 6.74 -8.21 -5.76
C VAL A 46 7.09 -6.73 -5.67
N TRP A 47 8.35 -6.37 -5.94
CA TRP A 47 8.77 -4.98 -6.05
C TRP A 47 8.30 -4.41 -7.40
N VAL A 48 7.30 -3.51 -7.37
CA VAL A 48 6.66 -2.98 -8.58
C VAL A 48 7.18 -1.61 -8.99
N GLY A 49 7.82 -0.88 -8.09
CA GLY A 49 8.32 0.46 -8.37
C GLY A 49 8.83 1.20 -7.15
N ILE A 50 9.08 2.50 -7.33
CA ILE A 50 9.53 3.40 -6.27
C ILE A 50 8.68 4.67 -6.24
N HIS A 51 8.67 5.35 -5.11
CA HIS A 51 8.00 6.63 -4.99
C HIS A 51 8.83 7.61 -4.14
N ARG A 52 8.98 8.85 -4.61
CA ARG A 52 9.78 9.88 -3.93
C ARG A 52 9.08 10.51 -2.71
N ASN A 53 7.75 10.63 -2.76
CA ASN A 53 6.92 11.11 -1.64
C ASN A 53 5.91 10.03 -1.13
N PRO A 54 6.38 9.01 -0.39
CA PRO A 54 5.53 7.88 0.01
C PRO A 54 4.35 8.26 0.91
N ALA A 55 4.45 9.37 1.67
CA ALA A 55 3.37 9.79 2.56
C ALA A 55 2.09 10.13 1.78
N HIS A 56 2.24 10.81 0.64
CA HIS A 56 1.13 11.13 -0.25
C HIS A 56 0.50 9.87 -0.86
N LEU A 57 1.32 8.94 -1.36
CA LEU A 57 0.85 7.69 -1.94
C LEU A 57 0.11 6.82 -0.91
N VAL A 58 0.66 6.68 0.30
CA VAL A 58 0.05 5.93 1.41
C VAL A 58 -1.32 6.51 1.76
N ALA A 59 -1.42 7.83 1.90
CA ALA A 59 -2.68 8.50 2.20
C ALA A 59 -3.73 8.27 1.09
N ALA A 60 -3.31 8.34 -0.19
CA ALA A 60 -4.19 8.08 -1.33
C ALA A 60 -4.74 6.64 -1.32
N VAL A 61 -3.89 5.63 -1.14
CA VAL A 61 -4.31 4.21 -1.12
C VAL A 61 -5.15 3.91 0.14
N GLN A 62 -4.80 4.50 1.28
CA GLN A 62 -5.60 4.37 2.50
C GLN A 62 -7.01 4.96 2.32
N SER A 63 -7.13 6.10 1.63
CA SER A 63 -8.42 6.72 1.29
C SER A 63 -9.27 5.81 0.40
N LEU A 64 -8.67 5.16 -0.61
CA LEU A 64 -9.38 4.18 -1.44
C LEU A 64 -9.95 3.03 -0.59
N ARG A 65 -9.17 2.50 0.35
CA ARG A 65 -9.62 1.42 1.25
C ARG A 65 -10.74 1.87 2.18
N ARG A 66 -10.64 3.09 2.74
CA ARG A 66 -11.68 3.66 3.61
C ARG A 66 -13.00 3.86 2.85
N LYS A 67 -12.92 4.22 1.56
CA LYS A 67 -14.08 4.40 0.66
C LYS A 67 -14.59 3.11 0.03
N GLN A 68 -14.04 1.94 0.39
CA GLN A 68 -14.37 0.63 -0.21
C GLN A 68 -14.15 0.55 -1.73
N VAL A 69 -13.30 1.43 -2.31
CA VAL A 69 -12.92 1.33 -3.73
C VAL A 69 -11.98 0.14 -3.95
N ILE A 70 -11.10 -0.10 -2.98
CA ILE A 70 -10.37 -1.37 -2.83
C ILE A 70 -10.91 -2.10 -1.61
N ALA A 71 -10.80 -3.43 -1.60
CA ALA A 71 -11.36 -4.26 -0.54
C ALA A 71 -10.84 -3.84 0.84
N HIS A 72 -11.73 -3.80 1.85
CA HIS A 72 -11.38 -3.45 3.22
C HIS A 72 -10.27 -4.34 3.81
N GLU A 73 -10.17 -5.58 3.33
CA GLU A 73 -9.17 -6.54 3.76
C GLU A 73 -7.77 -6.30 3.18
N VAL A 74 -7.59 -5.38 2.23
CA VAL A 74 -6.25 -5.03 1.72
C VAL A 74 -5.40 -4.44 2.86
N SER A 75 -4.25 -5.06 3.14
CA SER A 75 -3.32 -4.56 4.15
C SER A 75 -2.31 -3.61 3.53
N LEU A 76 -2.09 -2.49 4.23
CA LEU A 76 -1.21 -1.41 3.83
C LEU A 76 -0.19 -1.21 4.94
N VAL A 77 1.10 -1.39 4.65
CA VAL A 77 2.18 -1.28 5.63
C VAL A 77 3.23 -0.32 5.10
N ARG A 78 3.47 0.77 5.82
CA ARG A 78 4.56 1.70 5.54
C ARG A 78 5.69 1.46 6.54
N ASP A 79 6.77 0.84 6.10
CA ASP A 79 8.01 0.77 6.87
C ASP A 79 8.88 2.00 6.54
N ILE A 80 8.97 2.91 7.50
CA ILE A 80 9.69 4.18 7.32
C ILE A 80 11.21 3.95 7.38
N ARG A 81 11.68 2.98 8.18
CA ARG A 81 13.11 2.73 8.37
C ARG A 81 13.69 2.04 7.15
N ASP A 82 13.00 1.02 6.67
CA ASP A 82 13.44 0.24 5.50
C ASP A 82 13.06 0.90 4.17
N ARG A 83 12.32 2.02 4.24
CA ARG A 83 11.78 2.77 3.09
C ARG A 83 10.99 1.84 2.17
N GLU A 84 9.97 1.19 2.74
CA GLU A 84 9.10 0.28 2.02
C GLU A 84 7.63 0.64 2.23
N PHE A 85 6.84 0.57 1.17
CA PHE A 85 5.40 0.57 1.23
C PHE A 85 4.89 -0.76 0.66
N LYS A 86 4.25 -1.57 1.49
CA LYS A 86 3.79 -2.92 1.16
C LYS A 86 2.27 -2.96 1.10
N ILE A 87 1.75 -3.48 0.00
CA ILE A 87 0.33 -3.72 -0.23
C ILE A 87 0.13 -5.23 -0.32
N LEU A 88 -0.78 -5.76 0.49
CA LEU A 88 -1.05 -7.19 0.60
C LEU A 88 -2.54 -7.45 0.35
N THR A 89 -2.83 -8.31 -0.62
CA THR A 89 -4.19 -8.67 -1.06
C THR A 89 -4.45 -10.17 -1.00
N ASP A 90 -3.50 -10.93 -0.47
CA ASP A 90 -3.56 -12.37 -0.27
C ASP A 90 -4.60 -12.78 0.78
N GLN A 91 -5.06 -14.02 0.64
CA GLN A 91 -5.98 -14.70 1.55
C GLN A 91 -5.24 -15.25 2.78
N GLY A 92 -5.97 -15.50 3.87
CA GLY A 92 -5.45 -16.13 5.09
C GLY A 92 -4.84 -15.18 6.12
N ARG A 93 -4.86 -13.87 5.88
CA ARG A 93 -4.40 -12.87 6.86
C ARG A 93 -5.43 -12.70 7.96
N VAL A 94 -4.98 -12.68 9.20
CA VAL A 94 -5.82 -12.43 10.38
C VAL A 94 -5.95 -10.92 10.58
N LEU A 95 -7.18 -10.43 10.51
CA LEU A 95 -7.55 -9.03 10.60
C LEU A 95 -8.47 -8.79 11.80
N ARG A 96 -8.45 -7.56 12.33
CA ARG A 96 -9.34 -7.13 13.42
C ARG A 96 -9.85 -5.72 13.12
N PRO A 97 -11.17 -5.49 13.16
CA PRO A 97 -11.71 -4.14 13.01
C PRO A 97 -11.31 -3.27 14.20
N LEU A 98 -11.01 -2.01 13.92
CA LEU A 98 -10.65 -0.98 14.90
C LEU A 98 -11.32 0.33 14.51
N PHE A 99 -11.51 1.22 15.49
CA PHE A 99 -11.93 2.59 15.21
C PHE A 99 -10.78 3.37 14.57
N VAL A 100 -11.10 4.10 13.50
CA VAL A 100 -10.19 5.06 12.89
C VAL A 100 -10.28 6.37 13.68
N VAL A 101 -9.12 6.91 14.05
CA VAL A 101 -9.00 8.24 14.66
C VAL A 101 -8.21 9.11 13.68
N GLU A 102 -8.80 10.23 13.26
CA GLU A 102 -8.17 11.23 12.39
C GLU A 102 -7.77 12.43 13.26
N ASN A 103 -6.55 12.92 13.08
CA ASN A 103 -5.98 14.01 13.89
C ASN A 103 -5.94 15.32 13.10
N ASP A 104 -6.98 15.63 12.32
CA ASP A 104 -7.02 16.81 11.44
C ASP A 104 -7.32 18.12 12.23
N VAL A 105 -6.83 18.22 13.46
CA VAL A 105 -6.97 19.36 14.38
C VAL A 105 -5.59 19.89 14.77
#